data_AF-A0A7C2WDY8-F1
#
_entry.id   AF-A0A7C2WDY8-F1
#
_cell.length_a   1.000
_cell.length_b   1.000
_cell.length_c   1.000
_cell.angle_alpha   90.00
_cell.angle_beta   90.00
_cell.angle_gamma   90.00
#
_symmetry.space_group_name_H-M   'P 1'
#
loop_
_entity.id
_entity.type
_entity.pdbx_description
1 polymer ?
#
loop_
_entity_poly.entity_id
_entity_poly.type
_entity_poly.pdbx_seq_one_letter_code
_entity_poly.pdbx_strand_id
1 'polypeptide(L)' 'MVVASILKILFKEIKAGMTTSQLDEIAIRELTRYGTILSFKGYRGFPAAVCVPINEEIVHGIPGERK' A
#
# COMPACT_ATOMS: atom_id res chain seq x y z
N MET A 1 -1.59 -10.50 -14.40
CA MET A 1 -0.44 -9.88 -13.67
C MET A 1 -0.92 -9.48 -12.28
N VAL A 2 -0.32 -9.99 -11.21
CA VAL A 2 -0.80 -9.77 -9.82
C VAL A 2 -0.79 -8.30 -9.43
N VAL A 3 0.27 -7.56 -9.75
CA VAL A 3 0.40 -6.12 -9.43
C VAL A 3 -0.78 -5.30 -9.96
N ALA A 4 -1.18 -5.52 -11.22
CA ALA A 4 -2.32 -4.80 -11.80
C ALA A 4 -3.65 -5.15 -11.11
N SER A 5 -3.82 -6.39 -10.64
CA SER A 5 -5.00 -6.79 -9.88
C SER A 5 -5.05 -6.08 -8.52
N ILE A 6 -3.92 -6.01 -7.81
CA ILE A 6 -3.83 -5.31 -6.52
C ILE A 6 -4.11 -3.82 -6.67
N LEU A 7 -3.52 -3.17 -7.67
CA LEU A 7 -3.76 -1.75 -7.94
C LEU A 7 -5.26 -1.46 -8.19
N LYS A 8 -5.93 -2.33 -8.95
CA LYS A 8 -7.38 -2.22 -9.18
C LYS A 8 -8.22 -2.41 -7.92
N ILE A 9 -7.79 -3.27 -6.99
CA ILE A 9 -8.50 -3.45 -5.70
C ILE A 9 -8.32 -2.20 -4.85
N LEU A 10 -7.08 -1.72 -4.68
CA LEU A 10 -6.81 -0.51 -3.91
C LEU A 10 -7.58 0.70 -4.43
N PHE A 11 -7.66 0.86 -5.76
CA PHE A 11 -8.45 1.93 -6.39
C PHE A 11 -9.96 1.85 -6.09
N LYS A 12 -10.51 0.65 -5.88
CA LYS A 12 -11.93 0.48 -5.53
C LYS A 12 -12.21 0.70 -4.04
N GLU A 13 -11.24 0.38 -3.20
CA GLU A 13 -11.39 0.44 -1.75
C GLU A 13 -11.11 1.84 -1.18
N ILE A 14 -10.24 2.61 -1.84
CA ILE A 14 -9.86 3.95 -1.37
C ILE A 14 -11.07 4.88 -1.31
N LYS A 15 -11.20 5.59 -0.19
CA LYS A 15 -12.25 6.58 0.07
C LYS A 15 -11.74 7.65 1.01
N ALA A 16 -12.34 8.84 0.93
CA ALA A 16 -12.00 9.96 1.81
C ALA A 16 -12.12 9.58 3.29
N GLY A 17 -11.16 10.01 4.10
CA GLY A 17 -11.12 9.76 5.53
C GLY A 17 -10.48 8.43 5.95
N MET A 18 -10.03 7.59 5.00
CA MET A 18 -9.17 6.46 5.30
C MET A 18 -7.76 6.91 5.65
N THR A 19 -7.10 6.22 6.57
CA THR A 19 -5.66 6.40 6.77
C THR A 19 -4.87 5.71 5.65
N THR A 20 -3.67 6.20 5.38
CA THR A 20 -2.75 5.52 4.45
C THR A 20 -2.33 4.13 4.96
N SER A 21 -2.30 3.90 6.29
CA SER A 21 -2.10 2.57 6.89
C SER A 21 -3.20 1.56 6.51
N GLN A 22 -4.47 1.99 6.41
CA GLN A 22 -5.55 1.11 5.95
C GLN A 22 -5.37 0.65 4.51
N LEU A 23 -4.78 1.48 3.63
CA LEU A 23 -4.45 1.07 2.27
C LEU A 23 -3.33 0.03 2.25
N ASP A 24 -2.34 0.15 3.13
CA ASP A 24 -1.28 -0.85 3.29
C ASP A 24 -1.82 -2.19 3.80
N GLU A 25 -2.72 -2.18 4.78
CA GLU A 25 -3.39 -3.38 5.28
C GLU A 25 -4.14 -4.14 4.17
N ILE A 26 -4.87 -3.42 3.32
CA ILE A 26 -5.55 -3.99 2.16
C ILE A 26 -4.52 -4.58 1.18
N ALA A 27 -3.44 -3.85 0.89
CA ALA A 27 -2.40 -4.33 -0.01
C ALA A 27 -1.75 -5.61 0.53
N ILE A 28 -1.37 -5.66 1.81
CA ILE A 28 -0.79 -6.84 2.47
C ILE A 28 -1.75 -8.02 2.36
N ARG A 29 -3.02 -7.83 2.71
CA ARG A 29 -4.05 -8.87 2.66
C ARG A 29 -4.14 -9.48 1.27
N GLU A 30 -4.30 -8.65 0.24
CA GLU A 30 -4.48 -9.13 -1.12
C GLU A 30 -3.19 -9.74 -1.69
N LEU A 31 -2.03 -9.11 -1.51
CA LEU A 31 -0.74 -9.65 -1.94
C LEU A 31 -0.45 -11.03 -1.31
N THR A 32 -0.78 -11.19 -0.03
CA THR A 32 -0.62 -12.47 0.69
C THR A 32 -1.56 -13.55 0.14
N ARG A 33 -2.79 -13.19 -0.25
CA ARG A 33 -3.74 -14.14 -0.89
C ARG A 33 -3.23 -14.69 -2.23
N TYR A 34 -2.40 -13.93 -2.94
CA TYR A 34 -1.73 -14.39 -4.17
C TYR A 34 -0.42 -15.15 -3.90
N GLY A 35 -0.04 -15.38 -2.64
CA GLY A 35 1.22 -16.05 -2.29
C GLY A 35 2.46 -15.24 -2.65
N THR A 36 2.35 -13.91 -2.75
CA THR A 36 3.47 -13.04 -3.14
C THR A 36 4.32 -12.63 -1.96
N ILE A 37 5.58 -12.28 -2.24
CA ILE A 37 6.47 -11.63 -1.28
C ILE A 37 6.24 -10.11 -1.35
N LEU A 38 6.18 -9.48 -0.19
CA LEU A 38 6.00 -8.03 -0.06
C LEU A 38 7.30 -7.31 -0.42
N SER A 39 7.48 -6.98 -1.71
CA SER A 39 8.75 -6.45 -2.25
C SER A 39 9.29 -5.21 -1.53
N PHE A 40 8.44 -4.34 -1.00
CA PHE A 40 8.88 -3.16 -0.24
C PHE A 40 9.11 -3.45 1.24
N LYS A 41 8.36 -4.37 1.85
CA LYS A 41 8.43 -4.60 3.30
C LYS A 41 9.77 -5.24 3.66
N GLY A 42 10.57 -4.51 4.42
CA GLY A 42 11.95 -4.87 4.79
C GLY A 42 13.01 -4.46 3.77
N TYR A 43 12.63 -3.98 2.58
CA TYR A 43 13.60 -3.52 1.59
C TYR A 43 14.30 -2.25 2.08
N ARG A 44 15.60 -2.35 2.38
CA ARG A 44 16.40 -1.26 2.95
C ARG A 44 15.75 -0.60 4.19
N GLY A 45 15.04 -1.40 5.00
CA GLY A 45 14.35 -0.93 6.20
C GLY A 45 12.99 -0.28 5.95
N PHE A 46 12.46 -0.29 4.73
CA PHE A 46 11.11 0.23 4.45
C PHE A 46 10.05 -0.63 5.17
N PRO A 47 9.10 -0.04 5.92
CA PRO A 47 8.29 -0.80 6.87
C PRO A 47 7.00 -1.40 6.29
N ALA A 48 6.58 -0.97 5.11
CA ALA A 48 5.25 -1.23 4.55
C ALA A 48 5.29 -2.01 3.22
N ALA A 49 4.13 -2.48 2.77
CA ALA A 49 3.99 -3.22 1.50
C ALA A 49 3.73 -2.31 0.30
N VAL A 50 3.23 -1.09 0.50
CA VAL A 50 3.03 -0.07 -0.54
C VAL A 50 3.56 1.29 -0.10
N CYS A 51 3.89 2.12 -1.08
CA CYS A 51 4.16 3.54 -0.86
C CYS A 51 2.87 4.33 -1.09
N VAL A 52 2.53 5.24 -0.18
CA VAL A 52 1.33 6.09 -0.28
C VAL A 52 1.74 7.55 -0.07
N PRO A 53 2.38 8.18 -1.08
CA PRO A 53 2.69 9.60 -1.02
C PRO A 53 1.40 10.43 -1.12
N ILE A 54 1.25 11.42 -0.25
CA ILE A 54 0.14 12.37 -0.31
C ILE A 54 0.63 13.80 -0.51
N ASN A 55 -0.03 14.52 -1.43
CA ASN A 55 0.19 15.93 -1.74
C ASN A 55 1.65 16.29 -2.05
N GLU A 56 2.36 16.91 -1.10
CA GLU A 56 3.75 17.38 -1.22
C GLU A 56 4.80 16.25 -1.22
N GLU A 57 4.42 15.05 -0.82
CA GLU A 57 5.32 13.90 -0.84
C GLU A 57 5.59 13.46 -2.29
N ILE A 58 6.87 13.46 -2.70
CA ILE A 58 7.25 13.15 -4.09
C ILE A 58 7.01 11.66 -4.40
N VAL A 59 7.60 10.78 -3.60
CA VAL A 59 7.50 9.30 -3.68
C VAL A 59 7.80 8.71 -2.30
N HIS A 60 7.58 7.41 -2.13
CA HIS A 60 7.94 6.64 -0.93
C HIS A 60 7.28 7.11 0.38
N GLY A 61 6.10 7.74 0.30
CA GLY A 61 5.30 8.03 1.50
C GLY A 61 5.07 6.76 2.31
N ILE A 62 5.44 6.81 3.60
CA ILE A 62 5.29 5.67 4.52
C ILE A 62 3.85 5.67 5.02
N PRO A 63 3.11 4.56 4.84
CA PRO A 63 1.77 4.43 5.41
C PRO A 63 1.73 4.69 6.92
N GLY A 64 0.75 5.49 7.35
CA GLY A 64 0.55 5.90 8.73
C GLY A 64 -0.82 6.55 8.94
N GLU A 65 -0.94 7.37 9.98
CA GLU A 65 -2.23 7.96 10.43
C GLU A 65 -2.75 9.11 9.56
N ARG A 66 -1.97 9.57 8.57
CA ARG A 66 -2.44 10.59 7.62
C ARG A 66 -3.59 10.04 6.77
N LYS A 67 -4.57 10.90 6.48
CA LYS A 67 -5.80 10.60 5.75
C LYS A 67 -5.90 11.40 4.46
#